data_AF-F2B032-F1
#
_entry.id   AF-F2B032-F1
#
_cell.length_a   1.000
_cell.length_b   1.000
_cell.length_c   1.000
_cell.angle_alpha   90.00
_cell.angle_beta   90.00
_cell.angle_gamma   90.00
#
_symmetry.space_group_name_H-M   'P 1'
#
loop_
_entity.id
_entity.type
_entity.pdbx_description
1 polymer ?
#
loop_
_entity_poly.entity_id
_entity_poly.type
_entity_poly.pdbx_seq_one_letter_code
_entity_poly.pdbx_strand_id
1 'polypeptide(L)'
;MIDFRFAMLLLVVTLTGCSSQQPATGIVEYTDGDPVQSGSIEFRSLETGARYAGRIASNGTFALRDQDGNESLPPGEYEMVVVQIVMTEDVAAADHNHGQTVPRRYADYYTSDLRYSNQADRTDSIRVELDPTP
;
A
#
# COMPACT_ATOMS: atom_id res chain seq x y z
N MET A 1 34.67 4.85 -61.25
CA MET A 1 33.98 3.86 -60.41
C MET A 1 34.79 3.67 -59.13
N ILE A 2 34.52 4.48 -58.11
CA ILE A 2 34.86 4.18 -56.72
C ILE A 2 33.62 4.63 -55.95
N ASP A 3 32.76 3.66 -55.62
CA ASP A 3 31.46 3.92 -55.04
C ASP A 3 31.58 4.32 -53.56
N PHE A 4 30.91 5.42 -53.25
CA PHE A 4 30.72 6.02 -51.95
C PHE A 4 29.90 5.06 -51.07
N ARG A 5 30.54 4.39 -50.09
CA ARG A 5 29.82 3.60 -49.07
C ARG A 5 29.87 4.32 -47.73
N PHE A 6 29.00 5.33 -47.63
CA PHE A 6 28.47 5.83 -46.38
C PHE A 6 27.42 4.86 -45.84
N ALA A 7 27.21 4.92 -44.52
CA ALA A 7 26.13 4.29 -43.75
C ALA A 7 26.33 2.78 -43.46
N MET A 8 26.12 2.28 -42.25
CA MET A 8 25.27 2.79 -41.19
C MET A 8 25.74 2.19 -39.87
N LEU A 9 26.05 3.09 -38.93
CA LEU A 9 26.33 2.83 -37.53
C LEU A 9 25.13 2.09 -36.90
N LEU A 10 25.25 0.79 -36.65
CA LEU A 10 24.21 0.01 -35.96
C LEU A 10 24.40 0.17 -34.45
N LEU A 11 24.05 1.37 -33.96
CA LEU A 11 23.96 1.72 -32.54
C LEU A 11 22.76 0.98 -31.95
N VAL A 12 22.99 -0.23 -31.45
CA VAL A 12 22.03 -0.95 -30.61
C VAL A 12 21.98 -0.22 -29.26
N VAL A 13 21.15 0.81 -29.16
CA VAL A 13 20.76 1.40 -27.88
C VAL A 13 19.82 0.39 -27.22
N THR A 14 20.38 -0.49 -26.40
CA THR A 14 19.59 -1.25 -25.43
C THR A 14 19.02 -0.25 -24.41
N LEU A 15 17.80 0.23 -24.66
CA LEU A 15 16.96 0.88 -23.66
C LEU A 15 16.59 -0.17 -22.61
N THR A 16 17.50 -0.44 -21.67
CA THR A 16 17.12 -1.09 -20.41
C THR A 16 16.33 -0.06 -19.61
N GLY A 17 15.02 -0.01 -19.86
CA GLY A 17 14.09 0.74 -19.04
C GLY A 17 14.07 0.12 -17.65
N CYS A 18 14.83 0.73 -16.74
CA CYS A 18 14.74 0.43 -15.31
C CYS A 18 13.42 1.03 -14.84
N SER A 19 12.32 0.28 -14.89
CA SER A 19 11.09 0.71 -14.22
C SER A 19 11.35 0.59 -12.72
N SER A 20 11.66 1.70 -12.06
CA SER A 20 11.63 1.74 -10.60
C SER A 20 10.20 1.48 -10.17
N GLN A 21 9.90 0.25 -9.75
CA GLN A 21 8.61 -0.09 -9.16
C GLN A 21 8.42 0.81 -7.95
N GLN A 22 7.30 1.52 -7.90
CA GLN A 22 6.99 2.39 -6.78
C GLN A 22 6.84 1.56 -5.49
N PRO A 23 7.27 2.06 -4.33
CA PRO A 23 7.16 1.29 -3.09
C PRO A 23 5.69 1.01 -2.77
N ALA A 24 5.27 -0.25 -2.76
CA ALA A 24 3.92 -0.63 -2.30
C ALA A 24 3.87 -0.81 -0.78
N THR A 25 4.81 -0.20 -0.07
CA THR A 25 4.98 -0.28 1.38
C THR A 25 4.60 1.01 2.07
N GLY A 26 4.23 0.91 3.34
CA GLY A 26 3.84 2.05 4.14
C GLY A 26 3.70 1.77 5.61
N ILE A 27 3.14 2.76 6.32
CA ILE A 27 2.79 2.70 7.73
C ILE A 27 1.33 3.14 7.95
N VAL A 28 0.65 2.44 8.85
CA VAL A 28 -0.63 2.88 9.42
C VAL A 28 -0.40 3.30 10.86
N GLU A 29 -0.82 4.50 11.19
CA GLU A 29 -0.66 5.11 12.52
C GLU A 29 -1.90 5.90 12.89
N TYR A 30 -2.04 6.20 14.17
CA TYR A 30 -3.08 7.08 14.69
C TYR A 30 -2.60 8.54 14.63
N THR A 31 -3.54 9.49 14.66
CA THR A 31 -3.22 10.94 14.63
C THR A 31 -2.46 11.44 15.86
N ASP A 32 -2.41 10.66 16.93
CA ASP A 32 -1.57 10.89 18.11
C ASP A 32 -0.13 10.35 17.95
N GLY A 33 0.16 9.68 16.83
CA GLY A 33 1.47 9.15 16.45
C GLY A 33 1.71 7.68 16.79
N ASP A 34 0.79 7.01 17.49
CA ASP A 34 0.96 5.59 17.81
C ASP A 34 0.72 4.71 16.57
N PRO A 35 1.52 3.65 16.33
CA PRO A 35 1.29 2.76 15.20
C PRO A 35 0.06 1.88 15.43
N VAL A 36 -0.65 1.52 14.36
CA VAL A 36 -1.62 0.41 14.39
C VAL A 36 -0.83 -0.89 14.48
N GLN A 37 -1.02 -1.67 15.55
CA GLN A 37 -0.10 -2.79 15.85
C GLN A 37 -0.57 -4.15 15.32
N SER A 38 -1.75 -4.22 14.73
CA SER A 38 -2.29 -5.45 14.16
C SER A 38 -3.46 -5.16 13.22
N GLY A 39 -3.73 -6.10 12.32
CA GLY A 39 -4.83 -6.03 11.37
C GLY A 39 -4.37 -6.16 9.93
N SER A 40 -5.23 -5.73 9.03
CA SER A 40 -4.98 -5.66 7.59
C SER A 40 -5.46 -4.33 7.04
N ILE A 41 -4.78 -3.86 6.00
CA ILE A 41 -5.19 -2.73 5.18
C ILE A 41 -5.50 -3.22 3.77
N GLU A 42 -6.56 -2.70 3.15
CA GLU A 42 -6.92 -2.98 1.76
C GLU A 42 -7.20 -1.68 0.99
N PHE A 43 -6.57 -1.54 -0.16
CA PHE A 43 -6.77 -0.47 -1.13
C PHE A 43 -7.63 -1.02 -2.26
N ARG A 44 -8.75 -0.36 -2.57
CA ARG A 44 -9.60 -0.67 -3.71
C ARG A 44 -9.51 0.46 -4.73
N SER A 45 -9.08 0.13 -5.94
CA SER A 45 -9.03 1.08 -7.06
C SER A 45 -10.42 1.60 -7.37
N LEU A 46 -10.58 2.92 -7.44
CA LEU A 46 -11.85 3.55 -7.84
C LEU A 46 -12.15 3.39 -9.32
N GLU A 47 -11.13 3.18 -10.14
CA GLU A 47 -11.28 2.98 -11.59
C GLU A 47 -11.64 1.54 -11.94
N THR A 48 -10.93 0.58 -11.36
CA THR A 48 -11.00 -0.83 -11.80
C THR A 48 -11.65 -1.76 -10.78
N GLY A 49 -11.78 -1.33 -9.53
CA GLY A 49 -12.19 -2.20 -8.42
C GLY A 49 -11.14 -3.23 -8.00
N ALA A 50 -9.94 -3.22 -8.62
CA ALA A 50 -8.82 -4.06 -8.21
C ALA A 50 -8.44 -3.79 -6.75
N ARG A 51 -8.03 -4.84 -6.05
CA ARG A 51 -7.72 -4.81 -4.62
C ARG A 51 -6.25 -5.11 -4.38
N TYR A 52 -5.67 -4.37 -3.45
CA TYR A 52 -4.31 -4.53 -2.99
C TYR A 52 -4.32 -4.55 -1.47
N ALA A 53 -3.85 -5.63 -0.85
CA ALA A 53 -3.98 -5.84 0.58
C ALA A 53 -2.65 -6.13 1.24
N GLY A 54 -2.52 -5.72 2.50
CA GLY A 54 -1.33 -5.94 3.31
C GLY A 54 -1.70 -6.26 4.76
N ARG A 55 -0.92 -7.14 5.39
CA ARG A 55 -0.98 -7.32 6.84
C ARG A 55 -0.19 -6.20 7.52
N ILE A 56 -0.75 -5.65 8.60
CA ILE A 56 -0.11 -4.62 9.41
C ILE A 56 0.73 -5.31 10.49
N ALA A 57 2.03 -4.99 10.53
CA ALA A 57 2.96 -5.44 11.55
C ALA A 57 2.82 -4.64 12.86
N SER A 58 3.44 -5.10 13.95
CA SER A 58 3.32 -4.47 15.27
C SER A 58 3.88 -3.04 15.35
N ASN A 59 4.66 -2.62 14.37
CA ASN A 59 5.18 -1.26 14.23
C ASN A 59 4.40 -0.43 13.19
N GLY A 60 3.21 -0.87 12.78
CA GLY A 60 2.37 -0.16 11.80
C GLY A 60 2.71 -0.44 10.35
N THR A 61 3.82 -1.11 10.04
CA THR A 61 4.25 -1.25 8.65
C THR A 61 3.44 -2.30 7.89
N PHE A 62 3.30 -2.09 6.58
CA PHE A 62 2.66 -3.02 5.66
C PHE A 62 3.35 -3.03 4.30
N ALA A 63 3.08 -4.08 3.52
CA ALA A 63 3.37 -4.18 2.10
C ALA A 63 2.10 -4.63 1.38
N LEU A 64 1.66 -3.87 0.38
CA LEU A 64 0.47 -4.18 -0.42
C LEU A 64 0.81 -5.18 -1.50
N ARG A 65 -0.09 -6.15 -1.67
CA ARG A 65 0.00 -7.17 -2.71
C ARG A 65 -1.28 -7.23 -3.51
N ASP A 66 -1.15 -7.49 -4.80
CA ASP A 66 -2.27 -7.81 -5.68
C ASP A 66 -2.86 -9.19 -5.36
N GLN A 67 -3.89 -9.59 -6.13
CA GLN A 67 -4.57 -10.88 -5.96
C GLN A 67 -3.69 -12.09 -6.28
N ASP A 68 -2.62 -11.90 -7.06
CA ASP A 68 -1.63 -12.92 -7.40
C ASP A 68 -0.51 -12.98 -6.34
N GLY A 69 -0.52 -12.08 -5.36
CA GLY A 69 0.44 -12.01 -4.26
C GLY A 69 1.70 -11.21 -4.57
N ASN A 70 1.76 -10.52 -5.71
CA ASN A 70 2.88 -9.67 -6.09
C ASN A 70 2.80 -8.34 -5.35
N GLU A 71 3.94 -7.85 -4.84
CA GLU A 71 4.02 -6.53 -4.25
C GLU A 71 3.79 -5.47 -5.32
N SER A 72 2.69 -4.72 -5.21
CA SER A 72 2.28 -3.77 -6.24
C SER A 72 1.25 -2.77 -5.72
N LEU A 73 1.34 -1.55 -6.23
CA LEU A 73 0.28 -0.55 -6.20
C LEU A 73 0.45 0.33 -7.44
N PRO A 74 -0.32 0.11 -8.52
CA PRO A 74 -0.27 0.94 -9.71
C PRO A 74 -0.70 2.39 -9.42
N PRO A 75 -0.30 3.36 -10.25
CA PRO A 75 -0.80 4.73 -10.14
C PRO A 75 -2.32 4.79 -10.24
N GLY A 76 -2.94 5.70 -9.49
CA GLY A 76 -4.40 5.89 -9.52
C GLY A 76 -5.02 6.30 -8.19
N GLU A 77 -6.35 6.33 -8.16
CA GLU A 77 -7.15 6.72 -7.01
C GLU A 77 -7.74 5.51 -6.30
N TYR A 78 -7.68 5.53 -4.97
CA TYR A 78 -8.07 4.42 -4.11
C TYR A 78 -8.94 4.87 -2.95
N GLU A 79 -9.83 3.98 -2.53
CA GLU A 79 -10.40 3.98 -1.20
C GLU A 79 -9.80 2.88 -0.36
N MET A 80 -9.79 3.08 0.96
CA MET A 80 -9.08 2.18 1.87
C MET A 80 -9.99 1.73 3.02
N VAL A 81 -9.68 0.55 3.53
CA VAL A 81 -10.18 0.06 4.81
C VAL A 81 -9.01 -0.45 5.66
N VAL A 82 -9.16 -0.33 6.97
CA VAL A 82 -8.29 -0.94 7.96
C VAL A 82 -9.16 -1.81 8.87
N VAL A 83 -8.88 -3.10 8.88
CA VAL A 83 -9.63 -4.09 9.66
C VAL A 83 -8.70 -4.70 10.70
N GLN A 84 -9.10 -4.60 11.96
CA GLN A 84 -8.42 -5.26 13.07
C GLN A 84 -9.34 -6.33 13.64
N ILE A 85 -8.87 -7.57 13.64
CA ILE A 85 -9.56 -8.67 14.34
C ILE A 85 -9.00 -8.71 15.76
N VAL A 86 -9.79 -8.24 16.73
CA VAL A 86 -9.48 -8.36 18.15
C VAL A 86 -10.12 -9.65 18.67
N MET A 87 -9.31 -10.66 18.98
CA MET A 87 -9.78 -11.86 19.66
C MET A 87 -10.02 -11.52 21.13
N THR A 88 -11.24 -11.74 21.61
CA THR A 88 -11.66 -11.37 22.99
C THR A 88 -11.97 -12.59 23.86
N GLU A 89 -11.78 -13.80 23.34
CA GLU A 89 -12.18 -15.06 23.96
C GLU A 89 -10.92 -15.89 24.27
N ASP A 90 -10.71 -16.22 25.55
CA ASP A 90 -9.68 -17.13 26.11
C ASP A 90 -8.19 -16.81 25.89
N VAL A 91 -7.85 -15.54 25.64
CA VAL A 91 -6.47 -15.08 25.80
C VAL A 91 -6.35 -14.46 27.19
N ALA A 92 -5.35 -14.87 27.98
CA ALA A 92 -5.10 -14.25 29.27
C ALA A 92 -4.93 -12.73 29.04
N ALA A 93 -5.53 -11.88 29.87
CA ALA A 93 -5.48 -10.42 29.69
C ALA A 93 -4.04 -9.86 29.55
N ALA A 94 -3.03 -10.61 30.00
CA ALA A 94 -1.60 -10.31 29.84
C ALA A 94 -1.07 -10.47 28.40
N ASP A 95 -1.75 -11.23 27.54
CA ASP A 95 -1.36 -11.50 26.15
C ASP A 95 -2.20 -10.69 25.13
N HIS A 96 -3.14 -9.84 25.60
CA HIS A 96 -3.88 -8.88 24.78
C HIS A 96 -3.02 -7.68 24.40
N ASN A 97 -2.03 -7.88 23.52
CA ASN A 97 -1.25 -6.77 22.97
C ASN A 97 -1.58 -6.55 21.49
N HIS A 98 -2.76 -5.97 21.24
CA HIS A 98 -3.19 -5.54 19.91
C HIS A 98 -3.03 -4.03 19.69
N GLY A 99 -2.48 -3.31 20.68
CA GLY A 99 -2.45 -1.85 20.72
C GLY A 99 -3.85 -1.24 20.88
N GLN A 100 -4.00 0.04 20.51
CA GLN A 100 -5.31 0.67 20.44
C GLN A 100 -6.22 -0.03 19.42
N THR A 101 -7.52 -0.09 19.71
CA THR A 101 -8.51 -0.67 18.80
C THR A 101 -8.79 0.29 17.65
N VAL A 102 -8.69 -0.20 16.41
CA VAL A 102 -9.06 0.54 15.21
C VAL A 102 -10.58 0.82 15.23
N PRO A 103 -11.02 2.09 15.10
CA PRO A 103 -12.44 2.42 15.04
C PRO A 103 -13.18 1.69 13.92
N ARG A 104 -14.39 1.20 14.22
CA ARG A 104 -15.18 0.36 13.31
C ARG A 104 -15.48 1.02 11.96
N ARG A 105 -15.55 2.35 11.90
CA ARG A 105 -15.78 3.07 10.64
C ARG A 105 -14.71 2.77 9.59
N TYR A 106 -13.48 2.45 9.99
CA TYR A 106 -12.40 2.14 9.05
C TYR A 106 -12.53 0.75 8.43
N ALA A 107 -13.41 -0.12 8.92
CA ALA A 107 -13.60 -1.47 8.40
C ALA A 107 -14.56 -1.55 7.20
N ASP A 108 -15.18 -0.45 6.79
CA ASP A 108 -16.12 -0.39 5.67
C ASP A 108 -15.78 0.80 4.76
N TYR A 109 -15.68 0.55 3.45
CA TYR A 109 -15.41 1.57 2.43
C TYR A 109 -16.42 2.72 2.42
N TYR A 110 -17.66 2.47 2.85
CA TYR A 110 -18.70 3.49 2.88
C TYR A 110 -18.62 4.39 4.12
N THR A 111 -17.84 4.01 5.14
CA THR A 111 -17.72 4.76 6.39
C THR A 111 -16.29 5.15 6.75
N SER A 112 -15.28 4.64 6.04
CA SER A 112 -13.87 4.89 6.37
C SER A 112 -13.43 6.30 6.01
N ASP A 113 -14.01 6.87 4.95
CA ASP A 113 -13.61 8.11 4.28
C ASP A 113 -12.11 8.16 3.88
N LEU A 114 -11.40 7.04 4.00
CA LEU A 114 -9.98 6.94 3.68
C LEU A 114 -9.78 6.92 2.16
N ARG A 115 -9.00 7.89 1.66
CA ARG A 115 -8.66 8.04 0.25
C ARG A 115 -7.15 8.11 0.07
N TYR A 116 -6.67 7.57 -1.05
CA TYR A 116 -5.26 7.66 -1.42
C TYR A 116 -5.09 7.84 -2.92
N SER A 117 -4.26 8.81 -3.29
CA SER A 117 -3.86 9.08 -4.67
C SER A 117 -2.40 8.63 -4.86
N ASN A 118 -2.19 7.56 -5.61
CA ASN A 118 -0.86 7.06 -5.93
C ASN A 118 -0.38 7.73 -7.23
N GLN A 119 0.50 8.72 -7.11
CA GLN A 119 1.12 9.40 -8.25
C GLN A 119 2.13 8.48 -8.94
N ALA A 120 2.32 8.56 -10.26
CA ALA A 120 3.18 7.65 -11.01
C ALA A 120 4.69 7.78 -10.72
N ASP A 121 5.10 8.91 -10.18
CA ASP A 121 6.48 9.26 -9.87
C ASP A 121 6.78 9.24 -8.35
N ARG A 122 5.84 8.79 -7.51
CA ARG A 122 6.05 8.66 -6.06
C ARG A 122 7.25 7.75 -5.77
N THR A 123 8.15 8.27 -4.96
CA THR A 123 9.30 7.56 -4.39
C THR A 123 9.18 7.30 -2.89
N ASP A 124 8.34 8.06 -2.18
CA ASP A 124 8.19 7.97 -0.74
C ASP A 124 7.26 6.83 -0.32
N SER A 125 7.38 6.37 0.93
CA SER A 125 6.49 5.34 1.49
C SER A 125 5.06 5.86 1.72
N ILE A 126 4.08 4.96 1.70
CA ILE A 126 2.68 5.30 1.96
C ILE A 126 2.50 5.60 3.46
N ARG A 127 1.72 6.63 3.78
CA ARG A 127 1.34 6.96 5.15
C ARG A 127 -0.18 7.04 5.25
N VAL A 128 -0.75 6.33 6.21
CA VAL A 128 -2.19 6.30 6.49
C VAL A 128 -2.39 6.67 7.95
N GLU A 129 -3.06 7.78 8.21
CA GLU A 129 -3.35 8.28 9.55
C GLU A 129 -4.83 8.00 9.91
N LEU A 130 -5.06 7.44 11.09
CA LEU A 130 -6.39 7.13 11.63
C LEU A 130 -6.70 8.05 12.81
N ASP A 131 -7.86 8.68 12.80
CA ASP A 131 -8.39 9.32 14.01
C ASP A 131 -8.81 8.21 14.98
N PRO A 132 -8.30 8.17 16.22
CA PRO A 132 -8.62 7.12 17.17
C PRO A 132 -10.02 7.25 17.79
N THR A 133 -10.69 8.39 17.60
CA THR A 133 -12.05 8.62 18.09
C THR A 133 -13.00 7.57 17.49
N PRO A 134 -13.94 6.98 18.24
CA PRO A 134 -14.87 5.96 17.73
C PRO A 134 -15.79 6.41 16.60
#